data_AF-A0A957DH50-F1
#
_entry.id   AF-A0A957DH50-F1
#
_cell.length_a   1.000
_cell.length_b   1.000
_cell.length_c   1.000
_cell.angle_alpha   90.00
_cell.angle_beta   90.00
_cell.angle_gamma   90.00
#
_symmetry.space_group_name_H-M   'P 1'
#
loop_
_entity.id
_entity.type
_entity.pdbx_description
1 polymer ?
#
loop_
_entity_poly.entity_id
_entity_poly.type
_entity_poly.pdbx_seq_one_letter_code
_entity_poly.pdbx_strand_id
1 'polypeptide(L)'
;PWTPLDTIGWATVMSWDLSGNWQDELARADLLQKLGPEKTAELHPFYPENRPVIAPDAKGNAGLPVPAVVEQVDWSRVNMGVLAGMPANGLALGNGPFVGSNNWVVSGEHTATGMPLLADDPHLSIQMPSIWYEVGLHAPGWDVVGFSFAGTPGVIIGHNNKIAWGVTNVGPDVQDLFIEKLNPDNPDQYEFEGEWQDMTIIPEVIRVNGGDDVTVNVRLTRHGPLMNDVVDELSNPLALQWATAEPSRLLLAILGLNQAQDYEEFRDAMQYWDTAAQNTVYADVEGNIAYQMPGRVPLRKAGDGTVPVPG
;
A
#
# COMPACT_ATOMS: atom_id res chain seq x y z
N PRO A 1 -12.35 24.69 -6.11
CA PRO A 1 -13.43 24.07 -5.31
C PRO A 1 -13.20 22.56 -5.30
N TRP A 2 -13.57 21.85 -4.23
CA TRP A 2 -13.46 20.39 -4.16
C TRP A 2 -14.39 19.73 -5.18
N THR A 3 -13.93 18.65 -5.80
CA THR A 3 -14.60 17.89 -6.85
C THR A 3 -14.53 16.38 -6.52
N PRO A 4 -15.37 15.55 -7.15
CA PRO A 4 -15.26 14.09 -6.99
C PRO A 4 -13.89 13.52 -7.38
N LEU A 5 -13.17 14.19 -8.29
CA LEU A 5 -11.82 13.79 -8.67
C LEU A 5 -10.83 13.96 -7.51
N ASP A 6 -11.00 15.01 -6.68
CA ASP A 6 -10.15 15.23 -5.50
C ASP A 6 -10.34 14.12 -4.46
N THR A 7 -11.56 13.59 -4.30
CA THR A 7 -11.85 12.42 -3.46
C THR A 7 -11.13 11.17 -3.95
N ILE A 8 -11.15 10.91 -5.26
CA ILE A 8 -10.46 9.76 -5.85
C ILE A 8 -8.94 9.94 -5.73
N GLY A 9 -8.43 11.13 -6.03
CA GLY A 9 -7.02 11.46 -5.86
C GLY A 9 -6.56 11.29 -4.41
N TRP A 10 -7.38 11.68 -3.44
CA TRP A 10 -7.11 11.45 -2.02
C TRP A 10 -7.00 9.95 -1.68
N ALA A 11 -7.86 9.10 -2.24
CA ALA A 11 -7.74 7.65 -2.08
C ALA A 11 -6.44 7.09 -2.65
N THR A 12 -5.97 7.62 -3.79
CA THR A 12 -4.65 7.27 -4.36
C THR A 12 -3.52 7.72 -3.45
N VAL A 13 -3.58 8.93 -2.89
CA VAL A 13 -2.58 9.43 -1.93
C VAL A 13 -2.52 8.55 -0.68
N MET A 14 -3.67 8.19 -0.12
CA MET A 14 -3.73 7.24 1.01
C MET A 14 -3.17 5.87 0.64
N SER A 15 -3.44 5.39 -0.58
CA SER A 15 -2.87 4.13 -1.06
C SER A 15 -1.35 4.20 -1.19
N TRP A 16 -0.81 5.31 -1.66
CA TRP A 16 0.62 5.54 -1.77
C TRP A 16 1.29 5.51 -0.40
N ASP A 17 0.71 6.20 0.58
CA ASP A 17 1.27 6.25 1.93
C ASP A 17 1.19 4.92 2.68
N LEU A 18 0.13 4.15 2.43
CA LEU A 18 -0.04 2.81 3.02
C LEU A 18 0.71 1.71 2.25
N SER A 19 1.29 2.05 1.10
CA SER A 19 2.21 1.20 0.36
C SER A 19 3.63 1.36 0.89
N GLY A 20 4.50 0.44 0.49
CA GLY A 20 5.92 0.51 0.74
C GLY A 20 6.63 -0.49 -0.18
N ASN A 21 7.86 -0.85 0.19
CA ASN A 21 8.75 -1.80 -0.49
C ASN A 21 9.78 -1.18 -1.44
N TRP A 22 9.46 -0.19 -2.29
CA TRP A 22 10.47 0.32 -3.25
C TRP A 22 11.73 0.89 -2.58
N GLN A 23 11.58 1.52 -1.41
CA GLN A 23 12.71 1.99 -0.59
C GLN A 23 13.49 0.82 0.03
N ASP A 24 12.79 -0.22 0.48
CA ASP A 24 13.37 -1.42 1.07
C ASP A 24 14.13 -2.24 0.03
N GLU A 25 13.64 -2.31 -1.22
CA GLU A 25 14.32 -2.90 -2.36
C GLU A 25 15.67 -2.22 -2.62
N LEU A 26 15.69 -0.88 -2.65
CA LEU A 26 16.92 -0.11 -2.81
C LEU A 26 17.89 -0.31 -1.64
N ALA A 27 17.37 -0.27 -0.40
CA ALA A 27 18.16 -0.50 0.80
C ALA A 27 18.78 -1.91 0.79
N ARG A 28 17.99 -2.93 0.46
CA ARG A 28 18.44 -4.32 0.43
C ARG A 28 19.44 -4.56 -0.69
N ALA A 29 19.22 -3.98 -1.87
CA ALA A 29 20.16 -4.04 -2.99
C ALA A 29 21.55 -3.47 -2.61
N ASP A 30 21.59 -2.32 -1.94
CA ASP A 30 22.83 -1.73 -1.44
C ASP A 30 23.52 -2.61 -0.38
N LEU A 31 22.75 -3.16 0.57
CA LEU A 31 23.28 -4.07 1.60
C LEU A 31 23.84 -5.35 1.00
N LEU A 32 23.14 -5.97 0.04
CA LEU A 32 23.62 -7.16 -0.67
C LEU A 32 24.97 -6.92 -1.31
N GLN A 33 25.15 -5.73 -1.88
CA GLN A 33 26.39 -5.38 -2.53
C GLN A 33 27.53 -5.14 -1.53
N LYS A 34 27.27 -4.42 -0.43
CA LYS A 34 28.31 -4.05 0.54
C LYS A 34 28.67 -5.19 1.49
N LEU A 35 27.70 -6.00 1.86
CA LEU A 35 27.83 -7.00 2.93
C LEU A 35 27.76 -8.44 2.43
N GLY A 36 27.28 -8.65 1.20
CA GLY A 36 26.99 -9.98 0.66
C GLY A 36 25.65 -10.56 1.15
N PRO A 37 25.22 -11.69 0.56
CA PRO A 37 23.90 -12.28 0.81
C PRO A 37 23.70 -12.74 2.26
N GLU A 38 24.71 -13.38 2.86
CA GLU A 38 24.61 -13.93 4.22
C GLU A 38 24.32 -12.85 5.26
N LYS A 39 25.14 -11.79 5.30
CA LYS A 39 24.97 -10.68 6.25
C LYS A 39 23.70 -9.86 5.99
N THR A 40 23.29 -9.74 4.74
CA THR A 40 22.04 -9.04 4.42
C THR A 40 20.83 -9.82 4.91
N ALA A 41 20.85 -11.15 4.80
CA ALA A 41 19.81 -12.01 5.36
C ALA A 41 19.75 -11.93 6.89
N GLU A 42 20.88 -11.78 7.58
CA GLU A 42 20.92 -11.55 9.03
C GLU A 42 20.24 -10.23 9.44
N LEU A 43 20.32 -9.18 8.61
CA LEU A 43 19.71 -7.88 8.87
C LEU A 43 18.23 -7.81 8.49
N HIS A 44 17.75 -8.72 7.63
CA HIS A 44 16.37 -8.81 7.19
C HIS A 44 15.82 -10.23 7.38
N PRO A 45 15.67 -10.69 8.64
CA PRO A 45 15.21 -12.05 8.92
C PRO A 45 13.75 -12.24 8.47
N PHE A 46 13.44 -13.44 7.99
CA PHE A 46 12.07 -13.86 7.70
C PHE A 46 11.21 -13.97 8.96
N TYR A 47 9.89 -13.88 8.78
CA TYR A 47 8.95 -14.16 9.86
C TYR A 47 9.16 -15.60 10.36
N PRO A 48 9.46 -15.82 11.66
CA PRO A 48 9.82 -17.14 12.13
C PRO A 48 8.65 -18.14 12.00
N GLU A 49 8.93 -19.36 11.53
CA GLU A 49 7.92 -20.40 11.30
C GLU A 49 7.11 -20.75 12.56
N ASN A 50 7.73 -20.61 13.74
CA ASN A 50 7.13 -20.93 15.03
C ASN A 50 6.38 -19.77 15.69
N ARG A 51 6.17 -18.65 14.98
CA ARG A 51 5.41 -17.51 15.46
C ARG A 51 3.96 -17.59 14.99
N PRO A 52 3.01 -17.07 15.79
CA PRO A 52 1.60 -17.08 15.40
C PRO A 52 1.39 -16.25 14.13
N VAL A 53 0.45 -16.69 13.28
CA VAL A 53 -0.05 -15.94 12.12
C VAL A 53 -1.54 -15.71 12.30
N ILE A 54 -2.10 -14.72 11.61
CA ILE A 54 -3.53 -14.34 11.74
C ILE A 54 -4.44 -15.48 11.26
N ALA A 55 -4.14 -16.06 10.09
CA ALA A 55 -4.89 -17.16 9.50
C ALA A 55 -3.93 -18.30 9.11
N PRO A 56 -3.72 -19.33 9.95
CA PRO A 56 -2.85 -20.44 9.62
C PRO A 56 -3.45 -21.27 8.48
N ASP A 57 -2.62 -21.71 7.54
CA ASP A 57 -3.04 -22.68 6.53
C ASP A 57 -3.21 -24.09 7.14
N ALA A 58 -3.83 -25.01 6.40
CA ALA A 58 -4.03 -26.39 6.83
C ALA A 58 -2.71 -27.18 7.05
N LYS A 59 -1.55 -26.59 6.71
CA LYS A 59 -0.22 -27.19 6.84
C LYS A 59 0.62 -26.57 7.96
N GLY A 60 0.13 -25.53 8.63
CA GLY A 60 0.87 -24.83 9.67
C GLY A 60 2.13 -24.16 9.10
N ASN A 61 1.93 -23.16 8.25
CA ASN A 61 2.95 -22.22 7.74
C ASN A 61 4.08 -22.88 6.94
N ALA A 62 3.96 -22.90 5.61
CA ALA A 62 5.16 -22.94 4.77
C ALA A 62 5.85 -21.56 4.88
N GLY A 63 7.08 -21.53 5.39
CA GLY A 63 7.91 -20.33 5.37
C GLY A 63 7.95 -19.72 3.97
N LEU A 64 7.97 -18.38 3.89
CA LEU A 64 8.22 -17.70 2.62
C LEU A 64 9.59 -18.16 2.09
N PRO A 65 9.72 -18.48 0.79
CA PRO A 65 10.99 -18.90 0.23
C PRO A 65 12.06 -17.83 0.45
N VAL A 66 13.29 -18.26 0.74
CA VAL A 66 14.49 -17.41 0.78
C VAL A 66 14.72 -16.85 -0.63
N PRO A 67 15.12 -15.57 -0.79
CA PRO A 67 15.24 -14.94 -2.10
C PRO A 67 16.31 -15.66 -2.90
N ALA A 68 16.02 -15.96 -4.15
CA ALA A 68 17.06 -16.32 -5.10
C ALA A 68 17.91 -15.06 -5.36
N VAL A 69 19.21 -15.12 -5.04
CA VAL A 69 20.16 -14.06 -5.36
C VAL A 69 20.18 -13.86 -6.87
N VAL A 70 19.78 -12.68 -7.36
CA VAL A 70 19.96 -12.32 -8.77
C VAL A 70 21.42 -11.94 -8.97
N GLU A 71 22.26 -12.91 -9.35
CA GLU A 71 23.71 -12.77 -9.51
C GLU A 71 24.17 -11.78 -10.61
N GLN A 72 23.26 -11.10 -11.33
CA GLN A 72 23.59 -10.39 -12.57
C GLN A 72 23.47 -8.87 -12.55
N VAL A 73 23.18 -8.23 -11.41
CA VAL A 73 23.02 -6.77 -11.35
C VAL A 73 24.17 -6.12 -10.57
N ASP A 74 24.87 -5.17 -11.19
CA ASP A 74 25.88 -4.34 -10.54
C ASP A 74 25.20 -3.25 -9.69
N TRP A 75 25.10 -3.52 -8.40
CA TRP A 75 24.48 -2.62 -7.42
C TRP A 75 25.39 -1.49 -6.94
N SER A 76 26.65 -1.39 -7.45
CA SER A 76 27.65 -0.36 -7.05
C SER A 76 27.26 1.09 -7.22
N ARG A 77 26.06 1.30 -7.77
CA ARG A 77 25.58 2.58 -8.17
C ARG A 77 24.42 3.08 -7.29
N VAL A 78 23.72 2.23 -6.53
CA VAL A 78 22.59 2.64 -5.68
C VAL A 78 23.06 3.58 -4.56
N ASN A 79 22.71 4.86 -4.62
CA ASN A 79 23.14 5.85 -3.66
C ASN A 79 22.20 5.89 -2.44
N MET A 80 22.70 5.49 -1.27
CA MET A 80 21.97 5.56 0.01
C MET A 80 21.62 6.99 0.48
N GLY A 81 22.16 8.03 -0.18
CA GLY A 81 21.75 9.42 0.03
C GLY A 81 20.25 9.62 -0.19
N VAL A 82 19.61 8.81 -1.05
CA VAL A 82 18.15 8.79 -1.25
C VAL A 82 17.43 8.56 0.08
N LEU A 83 17.75 7.48 0.79
CA LEU A 83 17.00 7.06 2.00
C LEU A 83 17.23 7.99 3.20
N ALA A 84 18.39 8.66 3.26
CA ALA A 84 18.71 9.63 4.30
C ALA A 84 18.21 11.05 3.99
N GLY A 85 17.94 11.36 2.72
CA GLY A 85 17.57 12.67 2.21
C GLY A 85 16.09 12.83 1.85
N MET A 86 15.34 11.73 1.70
CA MET A 86 13.89 11.82 1.51
C MET A 86 13.27 12.46 2.77
N PRO A 87 12.67 13.66 2.68
CA PRO A 87 11.82 14.13 3.75
C PRO A 87 10.77 13.04 3.96
N ALA A 88 10.54 12.64 5.22
CA ALA A 88 9.33 11.91 5.59
C ALA A 88 8.21 12.64 4.87
N ASN A 89 7.60 11.95 3.88
CA ASN A 89 6.69 12.46 2.85
C ASN A 89 6.07 13.78 3.29
N GLY A 90 6.10 14.87 2.51
CA GLY A 90 5.57 16.19 2.96
C GLY A 90 4.10 16.20 3.45
N LEU A 91 3.41 15.06 3.37
CA LEU A 91 2.09 14.79 3.93
C LEU A 91 2.12 14.12 5.33
N ALA A 92 3.29 13.66 5.79
CA ALA A 92 3.57 12.95 7.04
C ALA A 92 2.34 12.16 7.51
N LEU A 93 2.04 11.06 6.82
CA LEU A 93 0.80 10.30 7.01
C LEU A 93 1.05 8.96 7.75
N GLY A 94 2.28 8.43 7.83
CA GLY A 94 2.55 7.25 8.67
C GLY A 94 3.96 6.64 8.67
N ASN A 95 5.04 7.39 8.97
CA ASN A 95 6.41 6.82 9.03
C ASN A 95 7.10 6.96 10.39
N GLY A 96 7.75 5.90 10.88
CA GLY A 96 8.60 5.92 12.08
C GLY A 96 8.67 4.60 12.87
N PRO A 97 9.61 4.46 13.82
CA PRO A 97 9.63 3.33 14.75
C PRO A 97 8.37 3.35 15.64
N PHE A 98 7.85 2.17 15.99
CA PHE A 98 6.61 1.97 16.76
C PHE A 98 5.30 2.35 16.04
N VAL A 99 5.33 2.50 14.71
CA VAL A 99 4.12 2.65 13.88
C VAL A 99 3.55 1.26 13.56
N GLY A 100 2.24 1.10 13.72
CA GLY A 100 1.51 -0.12 13.38
C GLY A 100 0.13 -0.12 14.02
N SER A 101 -0.91 -0.07 13.21
CA SER A 101 -2.30 -0.01 13.68
C SER A 101 -2.71 -1.33 14.37
N ASN A 102 -3.60 -1.28 15.37
CA ASN A 102 -4.11 -2.51 16.01
C ASN A 102 -5.63 -2.64 15.83
N ASN A 103 -6.08 -3.88 15.72
CA ASN A 103 -7.49 -4.24 15.86
C ASN A 103 -7.63 -5.65 16.40
N TRP A 104 -8.78 -5.92 17.00
CA TRP A 104 -9.15 -7.26 17.42
C TRP A 104 -10.66 -7.41 17.52
N VAL A 105 -11.11 -8.66 17.40
CA VAL A 105 -12.50 -9.04 17.61
C VAL A 105 -12.56 -10.28 18.50
N VAL A 106 -13.48 -10.27 19.46
CA VAL A 106 -13.70 -11.33 20.45
C VAL A 106 -15.13 -11.82 20.34
N SER A 107 -15.33 -13.14 20.26
CA SER A 107 -16.66 -13.75 20.20
C SER A 107 -17.43 -13.55 21.50
N GLY A 108 -18.76 -13.53 21.42
CA GLY A 108 -19.64 -13.37 22.58
C GLY A 108 -19.43 -14.43 23.68
N GLU A 109 -18.92 -15.62 23.33
CA GLU A 109 -18.56 -16.69 24.28
C GLU A 109 -17.47 -16.28 25.28
N HIS A 110 -16.70 -15.24 24.94
CA HIS A 110 -15.56 -14.76 25.73
C HIS A 110 -15.75 -13.33 26.26
N THR A 111 -16.93 -12.72 26.07
CA THR A 111 -17.23 -11.38 26.57
C THR A 111 -18.23 -11.43 27.74
N ALA A 112 -18.19 -10.40 28.59
CA ALA A 112 -19.12 -10.28 29.72
C ALA A 112 -20.58 -10.03 29.28
N THR A 113 -20.79 -9.58 28.04
CA THR A 113 -22.10 -9.22 27.49
C THR A 113 -22.79 -10.37 26.76
N GLY A 114 -22.04 -11.44 26.44
CA GLY A 114 -22.52 -12.50 25.55
C GLY A 114 -22.56 -12.11 24.08
N MET A 115 -22.15 -10.89 23.73
CA MET A 115 -22.13 -10.35 22.35
C MET A 115 -20.70 -10.10 21.89
N PRO A 116 -20.41 -10.12 20.58
CA PRO A 116 -19.09 -9.79 20.06
C PRO A 116 -18.59 -8.42 20.53
N LEU A 117 -17.28 -8.33 20.74
CA LEU A 117 -16.58 -7.08 21.04
C LEU A 117 -15.50 -6.85 19.98
N LEU A 118 -15.54 -5.70 19.32
CA LEU A 118 -14.57 -5.27 18.32
C LEU A 118 -13.91 -3.96 18.80
N ALA A 119 -12.60 -3.86 18.62
CA ALA A 119 -11.86 -2.63 18.86
C ALA A 119 -10.84 -2.40 17.74
N ASP A 120 -10.57 -1.13 17.44
CA ASP A 120 -9.73 -0.68 16.33
C ASP A 120 -9.05 0.65 16.73
N ASP A 121 -7.73 0.74 16.55
CA ASP A 121 -6.91 1.92 16.78
C ASP A 121 -5.94 2.14 15.61
N PRO A 122 -6.39 2.81 14.52
CA PRO A 122 -5.55 3.07 13.36
C PRO A 122 -4.45 4.09 13.68
N HIS A 123 -3.21 3.72 13.37
CA HIS A 123 -2.02 4.56 13.56
C HIS A 123 -1.63 5.22 12.26
N LEU A 124 -1.96 6.50 12.16
CA LEU A 124 -1.44 7.45 11.18
C LEU A 124 -0.66 8.54 11.91
N SER A 125 0.17 9.26 11.18
CA SER A 125 0.97 10.35 11.73
C SER A 125 0.09 11.45 12.34
N ILE A 126 0.55 11.99 13.47
CA ILE A 126 -0.15 13.03 14.22
C ILE A 126 -0.03 14.36 13.46
N GLN A 127 -1.17 14.92 13.07
CA GLN A 127 -1.27 16.18 12.34
C GLN A 127 -2.47 17.02 12.80
N MET A 128 -2.49 18.29 12.40
CA MET A 128 -3.62 19.19 12.64
C MET A 128 -4.08 19.81 11.31
N PRO A 129 -5.36 19.63 10.92
CA PRO A 129 -6.41 18.86 11.59
C PRO A 129 -6.14 17.35 11.63
N SER A 130 -6.82 16.64 12.54
CA SER A 130 -6.81 15.17 12.55
C SER A 130 -7.25 14.64 11.19
N ILE A 131 -6.55 13.61 10.69
CA ILE A 131 -6.91 12.94 9.45
C ILE A 131 -8.25 12.21 9.56
N TRP A 132 -8.46 11.54 10.70
CA TRP A 132 -9.72 10.90 11.05
C TRP A 132 -10.67 11.91 11.66
N TYR A 133 -11.93 11.87 11.23
CA TYR A 133 -13.02 12.59 11.89
C TYR A 133 -14.23 11.67 12.08
N GLU A 134 -14.97 11.91 13.17
CA GLU A 134 -16.20 11.18 13.48
C GLU A 134 -17.35 11.65 12.58
N VAL A 135 -18.12 10.70 12.05
CA VAL A 135 -19.27 10.97 11.19
C VAL A 135 -20.40 9.98 11.45
N GLY A 136 -21.63 10.49 11.47
CA GLY A 136 -22.86 9.71 11.47
C GLY A 136 -23.71 10.09 10.25
N LEU A 137 -24.12 9.10 9.47
CA LEU A 137 -24.94 9.26 8.28
C LEU A 137 -26.31 8.61 8.52
N HIS A 138 -27.35 9.44 8.61
CA HIS A 138 -28.72 9.00 8.88
C HIS A 138 -29.66 9.46 7.76
N ALA A 139 -30.16 8.52 6.97
CA ALA A 139 -31.10 8.72 5.88
C ALA A 139 -31.90 7.43 5.61
N PRO A 140 -32.97 7.46 4.80
CA PRO A 140 -33.65 6.22 4.40
C PRO A 140 -32.66 5.22 3.77
N GLY A 141 -32.49 4.06 4.39
CA GLY A 141 -31.55 3.02 3.95
C GLY A 141 -30.07 3.24 4.36
N TRP A 142 -29.79 4.22 5.22
CA TRP A 142 -28.46 4.53 5.76
C TRP A 142 -28.56 4.88 7.23
N ASP A 143 -27.91 4.09 8.08
CA ASP A 143 -27.79 4.37 9.51
C ASP A 143 -26.44 3.84 9.98
N VAL A 144 -25.41 4.65 9.80
CA VAL A 144 -24.01 4.24 9.97
C VAL A 144 -23.23 5.32 10.70
N VAL A 145 -22.39 4.91 11.66
CA VAL A 145 -21.60 5.81 12.50
C VAL A 145 -20.18 5.28 12.63
N GLY A 146 -19.20 6.18 12.60
CA GLY A 146 -17.80 5.83 12.81
C GLY A 146 -16.85 6.95 12.38
N PHE A 147 -15.72 6.57 11.78
CA PHE A 147 -14.66 7.47 11.33
C PHE A 147 -14.54 7.48 9.81
N SER A 148 -14.17 8.63 9.26
CA SER A 148 -13.88 8.81 7.82
C SER A 148 -12.77 9.84 7.59
N PHE A 149 -12.41 10.06 6.33
CA PHE A 149 -11.48 11.09 5.87
C PHE A 149 -12.21 12.26 5.23
N ALA A 150 -11.74 13.48 5.48
CA ALA A 150 -12.38 14.67 4.93
C ALA A 150 -12.42 14.58 3.38
N GLY A 151 -13.61 14.78 2.81
CA GLY A 151 -13.82 14.65 1.36
C GLY A 151 -14.09 13.22 0.88
N THR A 152 -14.05 12.20 1.74
CA THR A 152 -14.41 10.82 1.41
C THR A 152 -15.86 10.52 1.80
N PRO A 153 -16.68 9.92 0.91
CA PRO A 153 -18.04 9.51 1.24
C PRO A 153 -18.04 8.23 2.08
N GLY A 154 -19.01 8.13 3.00
CA GLY A 154 -19.20 6.96 3.85
C GLY A 154 -18.30 6.92 5.10
N VAL A 155 -18.47 5.86 5.88
CA VAL A 155 -17.72 5.51 7.08
C VAL A 155 -16.70 4.44 6.72
N ILE A 156 -15.42 4.66 7.02
CA ILE A 156 -14.33 3.72 6.69
C ILE A 156 -14.14 2.71 7.83
N ILE A 157 -14.25 3.16 9.08
CA ILE A 157 -14.18 2.34 10.30
C ILE A 157 -15.42 2.65 11.12
N GLY A 158 -16.21 1.65 11.52
CA GLY A 158 -17.41 1.93 12.30
C GLY A 158 -18.40 0.79 12.30
N HIS A 159 -19.68 1.15 12.44
CA HIS A 159 -20.76 0.18 12.47
C HIS A 159 -22.07 0.78 11.94
N ASN A 160 -22.96 -0.11 11.51
CA ASN A 160 -24.37 0.21 11.33
C ASN A 160 -25.19 -0.53 12.41
N ASN A 161 -26.50 -0.69 12.21
CA ASN A 161 -27.37 -1.36 13.17
C ASN A 161 -27.25 -2.90 13.17
N LYS A 162 -26.45 -3.48 12.26
CA LYS A 162 -26.27 -4.94 12.09
C LYS A 162 -24.84 -5.40 12.29
N ILE A 163 -23.88 -4.69 11.71
CA ILE A 163 -22.49 -5.11 11.64
C ILE A 163 -21.55 -3.99 12.11
N ALA A 164 -20.37 -4.37 12.57
CA ALA A 164 -19.26 -3.49 12.89
C ALA A 164 -17.98 -3.99 12.20
N TRP A 165 -17.12 -3.05 11.81
CA TRP A 165 -15.85 -3.35 11.16
C TRP A 165 -14.74 -2.38 11.60
N GLY A 166 -13.52 -2.89 11.58
CA GLY A 166 -12.29 -2.12 11.81
C GLY A 166 -11.21 -2.53 10.82
N VAL A 167 -10.26 -1.64 10.54
CA VAL A 167 -9.21 -1.88 9.53
C VAL A 167 -7.84 -1.46 10.03
N THR A 168 -6.84 -2.31 9.78
CA THR A 168 -5.43 -1.98 9.96
C THR A 168 -4.66 -2.26 8.69
N ASN A 169 -3.60 -1.49 8.40
CA ASN A 169 -2.82 -1.70 7.19
C ASN A 169 -2.16 -3.09 7.20
N VAL A 170 -2.24 -3.83 6.09
CA VAL A 170 -1.54 -5.11 5.92
C VAL A 170 -0.03 -4.89 5.79
N GLY A 171 0.35 -3.77 5.18
CA GLY A 171 1.72 -3.53 4.71
C GLY A 171 2.14 -4.53 3.63
N PRO A 172 1.31 -4.78 2.59
CA PRO A 172 1.68 -5.73 1.56
C PRO A 172 2.82 -5.15 0.71
N ASP A 173 3.63 -6.02 0.15
CA ASP A 173 4.52 -5.65 -0.92
C ASP A 173 3.71 -5.53 -2.23
N VAL A 174 3.55 -4.28 -2.69
CA VAL A 174 2.76 -3.88 -3.87
C VAL A 174 3.54 -2.97 -4.82
N GLN A 175 4.84 -2.82 -4.60
CA GLN A 175 5.72 -1.94 -5.35
C GLN A 175 6.99 -2.71 -5.73
N ASP A 176 7.25 -2.79 -7.03
CA ASP A 176 8.43 -3.43 -7.61
C ASP A 176 9.25 -2.41 -8.41
N LEU A 177 10.57 -2.42 -8.26
CA LEU A 177 11.45 -1.62 -9.11
C LEU A 177 12.01 -2.47 -10.26
N PHE A 178 11.87 -1.94 -11.48
CA PHE A 178 12.46 -2.51 -12.68
C PHE A 178 13.65 -1.67 -13.14
N ILE A 179 14.79 -2.32 -13.35
CA ILE A 179 15.98 -1.71 -13.90
C ILE A 179 15.84 -1.74 -15.41
N GLU A 180 15.46 -0.60 -15.97
CA GLU A 180 15.32 -0.43 -17.40
C GLU A 180 16.70 -0.34 -18.06
N LYS A 181 16.77 -0.59 -19.37
CA LYS A 181 17.95 -0.23 -20.15
C LYS A 181 17.57 0.86 -21.10
N LEU A 182 18.17 2.04 -20.95
CA LEU A 182 17.90 3.17 -21.83
C LEU A 182 18.67 3.03 -23.14
N ASN A 183 18.08 3.49 -24.24
CA ASN A 183 18.77 3.55 -25.51
C ASN A 183 19.87 4.63 -25.45
N PRO A 184 21.16 4.28 -25.68
CA PRO A 184 22.26 5.25 -25.63
C PRO A 184 22.17 6.33 -26.71
N ASP A 185 21.48 6.05 -27.82
CA ASP A 185 21.29 6.98 -28.94
C ASP A 185 19.99 7.80 -28.81
N ASN A 186 19.04 7.36 -27.97
CA ASN A 186 17.77 8.05 -27.72
C ASN A 186 17.28 7.83 -26.28
N PRO A 187 17.51 8.77 -25.34
CA PRO A 187 17.18 8.58 -23.92
C PRO A 187 15.67 8.50 -23.61
N ASP A 188 14.81 8.75 -24.60
CA ASP A 188 13.35 8.60 -24.50
C ASP A 188 12.88 7.19 -24.92
N GLN A 189 13.82 6.25 -25.12
CA GLN A 189 13.56 4.85 -25.41
C GLN A 189 14.17 3.92 -24.36
N TYR A 190 13.51 2.77 -24.16
CA TYR A 190 13.98 1.69 -23.29
C TYR A 190 13.92 0.34 -24.02
N GLU A 191 14.78 -0.60 -23.66
CA GLU A 191 14.78 -1.96 -24.22
C GLU A 191 13.71 -2.80 -23.55
N PHE A 192 12.89 -3.50 -24.34
CA PHE A 192 12.03 -4.55 -23.85
C PHE A 192 12.06 -5.74 -24.82
N GLU A 193 12.34 -6.95 -24.29
CA GLU A 193 12.45 -8.19 -25.08
C GLU A 193 13.39 -8.08 -26.32
N GLY A 194 14.45 -7.26 -26.21
CA GLY A 194 15.44 -7.04 -27.26
C GLY A 194 15.11 -5.94 -28.27
N GLU A 195 14.00 -5.21 -28.08
CA GLU A 195 13.55 -4.13 -28.96
C GLU A 195 13.52 -2.78 -28.22
N TRP A 196 13.94 -1.71 -28.89
CA TRP A 196 13.79 -0.34 -28.35
C TRP A 196 12.36 0.14 -28.51
N GLN A 197 11.73 0.53 -27.40
CA GLN A 197 10.38 1.07 -27.36
C GLN A 197 10.39 2.52 -26.87
N ASP A 198 9.55 3.36 -27.47
CA ASP A 198 9.35 4.74 -27.04
C ASP A 198 8.65 4.77 -25.67
N MET A 199 9.16 5.61 -24.76
CA MET A 199 8.45 5.95 -23.53
C MET A 199 7.25 6.86 -23.84
N THR A 200 6.21 6.77 -23.01
CA THR A 200 5.18 7.81 -23.00
C THR A 200 5.65 8.96 -22.12
N ILE A 201 5.72 10.16 -22.68
CA ILE A 201 6.16 11.37 -21.94
C ILE A 201 4.94 12.24 -21.65
N ILE A 202 4.66 12.46 -20.37
CA ILE A 202 3.56 13.29 -19.91
C ILE A 202 4.13 14.55 -19.23
N PRO A 203 3.97 15.74 -19.84
CA PRO A 203 4.38 16.99 -19.19
C PRO A 203 3.36 17.38 -18.12
N GLU A 204 3.76 17.27 -16.86
CA GLU A 204 2.96 17.65 -15.70
C GLU A 204 3.41 19.01 -15.17
N VAL A 205 2.47 19.94 -15.01
CA VAL A 205 2.76 21.31 -14.55
C VAL A 205 2.33 21.45 -13.09
N ILE A 206 3.32 21.52 -12.20
CA ILE A 206 3.14 21.78 -10.77
C ILE A 206 3.08 23.30 -10.58
N ARG A 207 1.91 23.80 -10.21
CA ARG A 207 1.71 25.22 -9.89
C ARG A 207 2.22 25.52 -8.49
N VAL A 208 3.19 26.43 -8.39
CA VAL A 208 3.83 26.79 -7.12
C VAL A 208 3.22 28.07 -6.57
N ASN A 209 2.68 28.02 -5.35
CA ASN A 209 2.14 29.22 -4.72
C ASN A 209 3.24 30.26 -4.46
N GLY A 210 3.14 31.42 -5.10
CA GLY A 210 4.12 32.50 -4.97
C GLY A 210 5.44 32.28 -5.72
N GLY A 211 5.52 31.26 -6.58
CA GLY A 211 6.67 30.95 -7.41
C GLY A 211 6.30 30.71 -8.87
N ASP A 212 7.29 30.39 -9.69
CA ASP A 212 7.09 29.98 -11.08
C ASP A 212 6.61 28.52 -11.13
N ASP A 213 5.79 28.22 -12.14
CA ASP A 213 5.34 26.86 -12.41
C ASP A 213 6.54 25.95 -12.71
N VAL A 214 6.52 24.73 -12.14
CA VAL A 214 7.53 23.70 -12.38
C VAL A 214 6.94 22.65 -13.30
N THR A 215 7.58 22.39 -14.44
CA THR A 215 7.17 21.30 -15.34
C THR A 215 8.04 20.08 -15.07
N VAL A 216 7.40 18.94 -14.81
CA VAL A 216 8.02 17.63 -14.67
C VAL A 216 7.59 16.78 -15.86
N ASN A 217 8.55 16.22 -16.59
CA ASN A 217 8.25 15.29 -17.68
C ASN A 217 8.21 13.88 -17.11
N VAL A 218 7.01 13.34 -16.88
CA VAL A 218 6.85 11.96 -16.40
C VAL A 218 7.10 11.02 -17.57
N ARG A 219 8.24 10.31 -17.55
CA ARG A 219 8.57 9.28 -18.55
C ARG A 219 8.07 7.92 -18.08
N LEU A 220 7.12 7.35 -18.81
CA LEU A 220 6.49 6.07 -18.51
C LEU A 220 7.04 4.97 -19.44
N THR A 221 7.57 3.91 -18.83
CA THR A 221 7.76 2.62 -19.49
C THR A 221 6.52 1.75 -19.27
N ARG A 222 6.52 0.54 -19.84
CA ARG A 222 5.52 -0.49 -19.52
C ARG A 222 5.48 -0.90 -18.05
N HIS A 223 6.58 -0.72 -17.31
CA HIS A 223 6.69 -1.06 -15.89
C HIS A 223 6.31 0.12 -15.00
N GLY A 224 6.13 1.32 -15.54
CA GLY A 224 5.67 2.49 -14.81
C GLY A 224 6.58 3.72 -15.01
N PRO A 225 6.44 4.76 -14.18
CA PRO A 225 7.26 5.96 -14.26
C PRO A 225 8.72 5.68 -13.89
N LEU A 226 9.63 6.30 -14.64
CA LEU A 226 11.04 6.39 -14.25
C LEU A 226 11.18 7.28 -13.01
N MET A 227 11.64 6.68 -11.92
CA MET A 227 11.82 7.36 -10.63
C MET A 227 12.98 8.36 -10.65
N ASN A 228 13.94 8.18 -11.57
CA ASN A 228 15.08 9.09 -11.72
C ASN A 228 14.67 10.53 -12.08
N ASP A 229 13.46 10.73 -12.62
CA ASP A 229 12.97 12.06 -12.97
C ASP A 229 12.54 12.88 -11.72
N VAL A 230 12.41 12.22 -10.57
CA VAL A 230 11.99 12.82 -9.30
C VAL A 230 12.89 12.47 -8.11
N VAL A 231 13.85 11.55 -8.30
CA VAL A 231 14.85 11.14 -7.30
C VAL A 231 16.23 11.19 -7.93
N ASP A 232 16.92 12.32 -7.75
CA ASP A 232 18.18 12.65 -8.42
C ASP A 232 19.33 11.69 -8.09
N GLU A 233 19.31 11.06 -6.91
CA GLU A 233 20.40 10.21 -6.45
C GLU A 233 20.32 8.77 -7.00
N LEU A 234 19.28 8.42 -7.77
CA LEU A 234 19.18 7.11 -8.42
C LEU A 234 20.12 7.03 -9.62
N SER A 235 21.06 6.09 -9.56
CA SER A 235 22.08 5.91 -10.60
C SER A 235 21.66 5.02 -11.77
N ASN A 236 20.74 4.08 -11.52
CA ASN A 236 20.21 3.16 -12.49
C ASN A 236 18.85 3.70 -12.92
N PRO A 237 18.47 3.59 -14.21
CA PRO A 237 17.13 3.93 -14.67
C PRO A 237 16.12 2.95 -14.07
N LEU A 238 15.35 3.40 -13.07
CA LEU A 238 14.44 2.57 -12.31
C LEU A 238 13.00 2.96 -12.62
N ALA A 239 12.23 2.04 -13.19
CA ALA A 239 10.79 2.18 -13.34
C ALA A 239 10.08 1.59 -12.12
N LEU A 240 9.10 2.29 -11.57
CA LEU A 240 8.30 1.81 -10.44
C LEU A 240 6.99 1.20 -10.93
N GLN A 241 6.84 -0.12 -10.76
CA GLN A 241 5.55 -0.77 -10.94
C GLN A 241 4.79 -0.78 -9.61
N TRP A 242 3.60 -0.18 -9.60
CA TRP A 242 2.78 -0.07 -8.41
C TRP A 242 1.40 -0.69 -8.66
N ALA A 243 1.07 -1.74 -7.91
CA ALA A 243 -0.16 -2.51 -8.12
C ALA A 243 -1.44 -1.68 -7.98
N THR A 244 -1.36 -0.55 -7.26
CA THR A 244 -2.51 0.33 -7.02
C THR A 244 -2.51 1.59 -7.88
N ALA A 245 -1.65 1.66 -8.91
CA ALA A 245 -1.75 2.67 -9.97
C ALA A 245 -2.93 2.41 -10.93
N GLU A 246 -3.50 1.21 -10.90
CA GLU A 246 -4.68 0.81 -11.68
C GLU A 246 -5.98 1.47 -11.16
N PRO A 247 -7.01 1.67 -12.01
CA PRO A 247 -8.30 2.17 -11.57
C PRO A 247 -8.89 1.34 -10.41
N SER A 248 -9.21 2.03 -9.32
CA SER A 248 -9.72 1.43 -8.08
C SER A 248 -11.23 1.47 -7.97
N ARG A 249 -11.81 0.46 -7.31
CA ARG A 249 -13.22 0.37 -6.93
C ARG A 249 -13.44 0.56 -5.43
N LEU A 250 -12.44 1.07 -4.70
CA LEU A 250 -12.46 1.22 -3.24
C LEU A 250 -13.71 1.93 -2.71
N LEU A 251 -14.21 2.97 -3.40
CA LEU A 251 -15.42 3.68 -2.97
C LEU A 251 -16.67 2.79 -3.00
N LEU A 252 -16.76 1.83 -3.94
CA LEU A 252 -17.84 0.85 -3.95
C LEU A 252 -17.75 -0.08 -2.74
N ALA A 253 -16.54 -0.44 -2.34
CA ALA A 253 -16.33 -1.26 -1.15
C ALA A 253 -16.82 -0.54 0.11
N ILE A 254 -16.41 0.72 0.30
CA ILE A 254 -16.81 1.54 1.46
C ILE A 254 -18.33 1.68 1.52
N LEU A 255 -18.97 2.08 0.41
CA LEU A 255 -20.42 2.26 0.37
C LEU A 255 -21.17 0.93 0.57
N GLY A 256 -20.69 -0.16 0.00
CA GLY A 256 -21.24 -1.50 0.23
C GLY A 256 -21.15 -1.92 1.69
N LEU A 257 -20.00 -1.69 2.35
CA LEU A 257 -19.79 -1.99 3.76
C LEU A 257 -20.77 -1.24 4.67
N ASN A 258 -21.02 0.02 4.35
CA ASN A 258 -21.91 0.88 5.13
C ASN A 258 -23.36 0.37 5.11
N GLN A 259 -23.75 -0.33 4.04
CA GLN A 259 -25.11 -0.88 3.87
C GLN A 259 -25.22 -2.37 4.22
N ALA A 260 -24.11 -3.09 4.32
CA ALA A 260 -24.10 -4.53 4.56
C ALA A 260 -24.85 -4.90 5.85
N GLN A 261 -25.68 -5.93 5.76
CA GLN A 261 -26.58 -6.39 6.83
C GLN A 261 -26.08 -7.66 7.52
N ASP A 262 -25.15 -8.36 6.90
CA ASP A 262 -24.60 -9.63 7.38
C ASP A 262 -23.20 -9.88 6.82
N TYR A 263 -22.65 -11.06 7.16
CA TYR A 263 -21.30 -11.45 6.78
C TYR A 263 -21.14 -11.64 5.27
N GLU A 264 -22.15 -12.15 4.56
CA GLU A 264 -22.04 -12.37 3.12
C GLU A 264 -22.05 -11.03 2.37
N GLU A 265 -22.91 -10.10 2.75
CA GLU A 265 -22.91 -8.75 2.19
C GLU A 265 -21.60 -7.99 2.52
N PHE A 266 -21.05 -8.18 3.72
CA PHE A 266 -19.72 -7.68 4.08
C PHE A 266 -18.63 -8.22 3.14
N ARG A 267 -18.62 -9.54 2.89
CA ARG A 267 -17.65 -10.16 1.98
C ARG A 267 -17.80 -9.67 0.54
N ASP A 268 -19.03 -9.50 0.07
CA ASP A 268 -19.32 -9.00 -1.27
C ASP A 268 -18.81 -7.57 -1.44
N ALA A 269 -19.01 -6.69 -0.45
CA ALA A 269 -18.45 -5.35 -0.45
C ALA A 269 -16.91 -5.36 -0.49
N MET A 270 -16.28 -6.26 0.27
CA MET A 270 -14.82 -6.41 0.32
C MET A 270 -14.19 -6.81 -1.02
N GLN A 271 -14.93 -7.39 -1.97
CA GLN A 271 -14.42 -7.72 -3.32
C GLN A 271 -14.06 -6.48 -4.15
N TYR A 272 -14.58 -5.32 -3.78
CA TYR A 272 -14.29 -4.04 -4.44
C TYR A 272 -13.11 -3.30 -3.81
N TRP A 273 -12.61 -3.76 -2.66
CA TRP A 273 -11.48 -3.14 -1.96
C TRP A 273 -10.17 -3.65 -2.58
N ASP A 274 -9.66 -2.90 -3.56
CA ASP A 274 -8.58 -3.36 -4.45
C ASP A 274 -7.25 -2.64 -4.27
N THR A 275 -7.17 -1.66 -3.38
CA THR A 275 -5.97 -0.89 -3.05
C THR A 275 -5.81 -0.77 -1.53
N ALA A 276 -4.63 -0.36 -1.06
CA ALA A 276 -4.33 -0.15 0.35
C ALA A 276 -4.82 -1.34 1.19
N ALA A 277 -4.21 -2.52 0.99
CA ALA A 277 -4.72 -3.75 1.58
C ALA A 277 -4.88 -3.63 3.09
N GLN A 278 -6.02 -4.08 3.61
CA GLN A 278 -6.38 -3.95 5.02
C GLN A 278 -6.59 -5.30 5.68
N ASN A 279 -6.16 -5.44 6.92
CA ASN A 279 -6.59 -6.46 7.86
C ASN A 279 -7.95 -6.01 8.40
N THR A 280 -9.04 -6.53 7.81
CA THR A 280 -10.40 -6.11 8.17
C THR A 280 -11.00 -7.10 9.15
N VAL A 281 -11.34 -6.63 10.34
CA VAL A 281 -12.09 -7.41 11.34
C VAL A 281 -13.58 -7.07 11.26
N TYR A 282 -14.43 -8.06 11.53
CA TYR A 282 -15.88 -7.97 11.44
C TYR A 282 -16.54 -8.54 12.69
N ALA A 283 -17.65 -7.94 13.11
CA ALA A 283 -18.56 -8.47 14.12
C ALA A 283 -20.02 -8.15 13.77
N ASP A 284 -20.98 -8.98 14.19
CA ASP A 284 -22.40 -8.68 14.01
C ASP A 284 -23.30 -8.99 15.21
N VAL A 285 -24.55 -8.55 15.10
CA VAL A 285 -25.60 -8.73 16.10
C VAL A 285 -26.11 -10.18 16.21
N GLU A 286 -25.74 -11.07 15.28
CA GLU A 286 -26.05 -12.51 15.37
C GLU A 286 -24.97 -13.28 16.15
N GLY A 287 -23.87 -12.62 16.50
CA GLY A 287 -22.78 -13.21 17.28
C GLY A 287 -21.58 -13.66 16.44
N ASN A 288 -21.61 -13.43 15.12
CA ASN A 288 -20.51 -13.83 14.25
C ASN A 288 -19.33 -12.87 14.38
N ILE A 289 -18.12 -13.40 14.18
CA ILE A 289 -16.89 -12.64 14.04
C ILE A 289 -16.11 -13.15 12.84
N ALA A 290 -15.40 -12.27 12.14
CA ALA A 290 -14.60 -12.67 11.00
C ALA A 290 -13.37 -11.78 10.79
N TYR A 291 -12.46 -12.28 9.96
CA TYR A 291 -11.31 -11.55 9.44
C TYR A 291 -11.24 -11.76 7.93
N GLN A 292 -11.03 -10.68 7.18
CA GLN A 292 -10.74 -10.73 5.75
C GLN A 292 -9.59 -9.76 5.43
N MET A 293 -8.71 -10.17 4.52
CA MET A 293 -7.63 -9.34 3.99
C MET A 293 -7.97 -8.88 2.56
N PRO A 294 -8.81 -7.84 2.36
CA PRO A 294 -8.96 -7.22 1.04
C PRO A 294 -7.69 -6.52 0.55
N GLY A 295 -7.59 -6.34 -0.76
CA GLY A 295 -6.49 -5.66 -1.45
C GLY A 295 -5.89 -6.51 -2.55
N ARG A 296 -5.33 -5.86 -3.57
CA ARG A 296 -4.56 -6.55 -4.62
C ARG A 296 -3.10 -6.67 -4.20
N VAL A 297 -2.54 -7.86 -4.42
CA VAL A 297 -1.12 -8.16 -4.28
C VAL A 297 -0.63 -8.71 -5.63
N PRO A 298 0.50 -8.24 -6.16
CA PRO A 298 1.01 -8.69 -7.45
C PRO A 298 1.37 -10.18 -7.43
N LEU A 299 1.01 -10.89 -8.49
CA LEU A 299 1.50 -12.25 -8.76
C LEU A 299 2.73 -12.16 -9.65
N ARG A 300 3.91 -12.27 -9.04
CA ARG A 300 5.19 -12.15 -9.74
C ARG A 300 5.49 -13.42 -10.55
N LYS A 301 5.92 -13.24 -11.81
CA LYS A 301 6.38 -14.36 -12.67
C LYS A 301 7.78 -14.84 -12.26
N ALA A 302 8.62 -13.91 -11.82
CA ALA A 302 9.99 -14.12 -11.37
C ALA A 302 10.34 -13.05 -10.33
N GLY A 303 11.37 -13.31 -9.51
CA GLY A 303 11.68 -12.48 -8.35
C GLY A 303 10.68 -12.66 -7.21
N ASP A 304 10.98 -12.07 -6.07
CA ASP A 304 10.18 -12.14 -4.85
C ASP A 304 9.84 -10.77 -4.25
N GLY A 305 10.19 -9.68 -4.94
CA GLY A 305 9.95 -8.30 -4.51
C GLY A 305 10.97 -7.79 -3.48
N THR A 306 12.04 -8.54 -3.19
CA THR A 306 13.02 -8.11 -2.18
C THR A 306 14.08 -7.14 -2.71
N VAL A 307 14.30 -7.13 -4.03
CA VAL A 307 15.28 -6.28 -4.72
C VAL A 307 14.77 -5.91 -6.12
N PRO A 308 15.27 -4.81 -6.71
CA PRO A 308 14.90 -4.47 -8.08
C PRO A 308 15.35 -5.56 -9.07
N VAL A 309 14.58 -5.73 -10.14
CA VAL A 309 14.78 -6.77 -11.16
C VAL A 309 15.00 -6.15 -12.54
N PRO A 310 15.64 -6.84 -13.51
CA PRO A 310 15.70 -6.35 -14.88
C PRO A 310 14.31 -6.14 -15.50
N GLY A 311 14.15 -5.02 -16.24
CA GLY A 311 13.00 -4.69 -17.09
C GLY A 311 12.88 -5.54 -18.35
#